data_AF-A0A920ADL3-F1
#
_entry.id   AF-A0A920ADL3-F1
#
_cell.length_a   1.000
_cell.length_b   1.000
_cell.length_c   1.000
_cell.angle_alpha   90.00
_cell.angle_beta   90.00
_cell.angle_gamma   90.00
#
_symmetry.space_group_name_H-M   'P 1'
#
loop_
_entity.id
_entity.type
_entity.pdbx_description
1 polymer ?
#
loop_
_entity_poly.entity_id
_entity_poly.type
_entity_poly.pdbx_seq_one_letter_code
_entity_poly.pdbx_strand_id
1 'polypeptide(L)' 'MNLQKMKIKKEIWLFISAFGIMFAILSWLQEAQIIPDTNTLGALKGIFAVITGFLLFLYFRKSL' A
#
# COMPACT_ATOMS: atom_id res chain seq x y z
N MET A 1 -11.44 -19.28 20.86
CA MET A 1 -10.97 -18.21 19.94
C MET A 1 -10.57 -18.85 18.62
N ASN A 2 -11.20 -18.49 17.51
CA ASN A 2 -11.11 -19.25 16.25
C ASN A 2 -9.84 -18.85 15.47
N LEU A 3 -8.86 -19.75 15.33
CA LEU A 3 -7.54 -19.46 14.73
C LEU A 3 -7.65 -18.88 13.31
N GLN A 4 -8.65 -19.34 12.55
CA GLN A 4 -8.90 -18.85 11.18
C GLN A 4 -9.29 -17.37 11.15
N LYS A 5 -10.09 -16.92 12.13
CA LYS A 5 -10.46 -15.49 12.27
C LYS A 5 -9.23 -14.61 12.56
N MET A 6 -8.25 -15.11 13.30
CA MET A 6 -7.05 -14.34 13.67
C MET A 6 -6.10 -14.15 12.48
N LYS A 7 -5.97 -15.17 11.61
CA LYS A 7 -5.16 -15.08 10.39
C LYS A 7 -5.71 -14.04 9.41
N ILE A 8 -7.02 -14.07 9.15
CA ILE A 8 -7.68 -13.12 8.24
C ILE A 8 -7.53 -11.67 8.72
N LYS A 9 -7.70 -11.42 10.04
CA LYS A 9 -7.50 -10.08 10.62
C LYS A 9 -6.07 -9.58 10.42
N LYS A 10 -5.06 -10.43 10.62
CA LYS A 10 -3.65 -10.08 10.38
C LYS A 10 -3.39 -9.77 8.92
N GLU A 11 -3.90 -10.58 7.99
CA GLU A 11 -3.73 -10.34 6.55
C GLU A 11 -4.35 -9.00 6.11
N ILE A 12 -5.57 -8.70 6.56
CA ILE A 12 -6.22 -7.42 6.28
C ILE A 12 -5.40 -6.25 6.87
N TRP A 13 -4.91 -6.40 8.09
CA TRP A 13 -4.09 -5.37 8.74
C TRP A 13 -2.78 -5.11 7.99
N LEU A 14 -2.09 -6.18 7.56
CA LEU A 14 -0.88 -6.11 6.76
C LEU A 14 -1.13 -5.43 5.41
N PHE A 15 -2.24 -5.77 4.75
CA PHE A 15 -2.61 -5.16 3.47
C PHE A 15 -2.87 -3.66 3.60
N ILE A 16 -3.68 -3.24 4.58
CA ILE A 16 -3.97 -1.83 4.85
C ILE A 16 -2.68 -1.06 5.20
N SER A 17 -1.82 -1.68 6.00
CA SER A 17 -0.52 -1.08 6.37
C SER A 17 0.40 -0.92 5.17
N ALA A 18 0.50 -1.94 4.31
CA ALA A 18 1.31 -1.89 3.08
C ALA A 18 0.80 -0.81 2.10
N PHE A 19 -0.52 -0.70 1.95
CA PHE A 19 -1.15 0.37 1.17
C PHE A 19 -0.80 1.75 1.74
N GLY A 20 -0.95 1.95 3.05
CA GLY A 20 -0.65 3.22 3.70
C GLY A 20 0.82 3.65 3.54
N ILE A 21 1.76 2.72 3.70
CA ILE A 21 3.19 2.97 3.51
C ILE A 21 3.48 3.42 2.07
N MET A 22 2.96 2.70 1.07
CA MET A 22 3.17 3.05 -0.33
C MET A 22 2.51 4.38 -0.72
N PHE A 23 1.34 4.67 -0.15
CA PHE A 23 0.68 5.96 -0.35
C PHE A 23 1.51 7.12 0.23
N ALA A 24 2.15 6.93 1.39
CA ALA A 24 3.05 7.91 1.98
C ALA A 24 4.32 8.10 1.11
N ILE A 25 4.94 7.02 0.65
CA ILE A 25 6.10 7.08 -0.25
C ILE A 25 5.75 7.83 -1.54
N LEU A 26 4.63 7.51 -2.18
CA LEU A 26 4.18 8.21 -3.39
C LEU A 26 3.86 9.68 -3.11
N SER A 27 3.32 10.01 -1.94
CA SER A 27 3.10 11.40 -1.54
C SER A 27 4.42 12.17 -1.41
N TRP A 28 5.41 11.55 -0.78
CA TRP A 28 6.73 12.14 -0.63
C TRP A 28 7.46 12.30 -1.96
N LEU A 29 7.36 11.31 -2.86
CA LEU A 29 7.94 11.39 -4.21
C LEU A 29 7.28 12.48 -5.08
N GLN A 30 5.98 12.74 -4.89
CA GLN A 30 5.30 13.87 -5.54
C GLN A 30 5.79 15.21 -5.00
N GLU A 31 5.94 15.32 -3.67
CA GLU A 31 6.47 16.53 -3.02
C GLU A 31 7.92 16.81 -3.43
N ALA A 32 8.72 15.76 -3.64
CA ALA A 32 10.07 15.83 -4.18
C ALA A 32 10.14 16.13 -5.69
N GLN A 33 8.99 16.30 -6.37
CA GLN A 33 8.90 16.55 -7.82
C GLN A 33 9.55 15.45 -8.68
N ILE A 34 9.66 14.22 -8.14
CA ILE A 34 10.22 13.05 -8.85
C ILE A 34 9.16 12.42 -9.77
N ILE A 35 7.89 12.52 -9.39
CA ILE A 35 6.74 12.05 -10.16
C ILE A 35 5.78 13.20 -10.45
N PRO A 36 4.99 13.11 -11.54
CA PRO A 36 4.14 14.20 -12.00
C PRO A 36 3.21 14.76 -10.92
N ASP A 37 2.96 16.06 -11.00
CA ASP A 37 2.10 16.76 -10.05
C ASP A 37 0.67 16.21 -10.02
N THR A 38 0.03 16.42 -8.87
CA THR A 38 -1.34 16.00 -8.52
C THR A 38 -2.40 16.36 -9.56
N ASN A 39 -2.18 17.39 -10.38
CA ASN A 39 -3.09 17.76 -11.48
C ASN A 39 -3.21 16.69 -12.58
N THR A 40 -2.20 15.83 -12.74
CA THR A 40 -2.24 14.71 -13.69
C THR A 40 -2.45 13.37 -13.00
N LEU A 41 -1.94 13.22 -11.78
CA LEU A 41 -1.95 11.96 -11.04
C LEU A 41 -3.13 11.77 -10.09
N GLY A 42 -3.92 12.81 -9.79
CA GLY A 42 -5.12 12.82 -8.92
C GLY A 42 -5.55 11.48 -8.30
N ALA A 43 -6.61 10.87 -8.83
CA ALA A 43 -7.11 9.56 -8.38
C ALA A 43 -6.21 8.38 -8.79
N LEU A 44 -5.39 8.54 -9.83
CA LEU A 44 -4.46 7.51 -10.31
C LEU A 44 -3.39 7.17 -9.26
N LYS A 45 -2.98 8.13 -8.43
CA LYS A 45 -2.07 7.91 -7.29
C LYS A 45 -2.60 6.82 -6.35
N GLY A 46 -3.91 6.83 -6.08
CA GLY A 46 -4.54 5.80 -5.26
C GLY A 46 -4.43 4.42 -5.89
N ILE A 47 -4.63 4.32 -7.21
CA ILE A 47 -4.47 3.08 -7.96
C ILE A 47 -3.02 2.59 -7.94
N PHE A 48 -2.05 3.49 -8.15
CA PHE A 48 -0.63 3.17 -8.03
C PHE A 48 -0.28 2.69 -6.62
N ALA A 49 -0.78 3.34 -5.58
CA ALA A 49 -0.57 2.93 -4.19
C ALA A 49 -1.18 1.56 -3.89
N VAL A 50 -2.32 1.21 -4.50
CA VAL A 50 -2.90 -0.14 -4.39
C VAL A 50 -2.00 -1.16 -5.07
N ILE A 51 -1.51 -0.90 -6.29
CA ILE A 51 -0.66 -1.84 -7.03
C ILE A 51 0.68 -2.05 -6.31
N THR A 52 1.35 -0.96 -5.94
CA THR A 52 2.66 -1.04 -5.24
C THR A 52 2.50 -1.57 -3.81
N GLY A 53 1.42 -1.19 -3.11
CA GLY A 53 1.07 -1.72 -1.79
C GLY A 53 0.73 -3.21 -1.82
N PHE A 54 0.07 -3.68 -2.88
CA PHE A 54 -0.20 -5.09 -3.10
C PHE A 54 1.09 -5.89 -3.37
N LEU A 55 2.01 -5.36 -4.19
CA LEU A 55 3.33 -5.97 -4.38
C LEU A 55 4.10 -6.06 -3.07
N LEU A 56 4.09 -5.00 -2.26
CA LEU A 56 4.73 -4.98 -0.94
C LEU A 56 4.07 -6.02 0.00
N PHE A 57 2.74 -6.09 0.00
CA PHE A 57 1.99 -7.09 0.76
C PHE A 57 2.38 -8.52 0.37
N LEU A 58 2.48 -8.83 -0.93
CA LEU A 58 2.92 -10.16 -1.39
C LEU A 58 4.33 -10.50 -0.93
N TYR A 59 5.24 -9.53 -0.93
CA TYR A 59 6.61 -9.72 -0.46
C TYR A 59 6.66 -10.04 1.05
N PHE A 60 5.98 -9.25 1.88
CA PHE A 60 5.94 -9.48 3.32
C PHE A 60 5.10 -10.69 3.72
N ARG A 61 4.04 -11.01 2.97
CA ARG A 61 3.22 -12.21 3.20
C ARG A 61 4.05 -13.48 3.08
N LYS A 62 5.02 -13.53 2.17
CA LYS A 62 5.88 -14.71 1.99
C LYS A 62 6.88 -14.90 3.15
N SER A 63 7.13 -13.86 3.93
CA SER A 63 8.08 -13.84 5.05
C SER A 63 7.44 -14.18 6.41
N LEU A 64 6.14 -14.47 6.46
CA LEU A 64 5.33 -14.62 7.67
C LEU A 64 4.77 -16.04 7.80
#